data_AF-A0A5E4NEH7-F1
#
_entry.id   AF-A0A5E4NEH7-F1
#
_cell.length_a   1.000
_cell.length_b   1.000
_cell.length_c   1.000
_cell.angle_alpha   90.00
_cell.angle_beta   90.00
_cell.angle_gamma   90.00
#
_symmetry.space_group_name_H-M   'P 1'
#
loop_
_entity.id
_entity.type
_entity.pdbx_description
1 polymer ?
#
loop_
_entity_poly.entity_id
_entity_poly.type
_entity_poly.pdbx_seq_one_letter_code
_entity_poly.pdbx_strand_id
1 'polypeptide(L)'
;MIGRITFAWWKGSELDTQCKKWRLRADALNDLAIFIELLLSFSWIRQYSLIVFSFSSCAKSIVGVAGGATRAALTQHQAIRENMADVSAKDGSQETCINLIAYLIGLIILPIIENHLFFIWAIYIVVTFLHLFANYKAVKSLNINVFNSARFDLTLKYYLSNDTQNQIVQKPDYINKREACFLEDEKLSSFKILLGASVHDLLYRNAISTWDMIDHIELYKDYLYILIVDTHKNIIRVVLDKSINTENILKAYFHSNILGHLISPKNKSSLIKLNPLRSMKYTSNNTQFCCTHSEYIKLSCDFVNKNFDKFLLHAKMSDWSCINHHLVVDEWRASW
;
A
#
# COMPACT_ATOMS: atom_id res chain seq x y z
N MET A 1 22.57 4.31 13.10
CA MET A 1 21.82 5.58 13.25
C MET A 1 21.51 6.29 11.94
N ILE A 2 22.44 6.34 10.97
CA ILE A 2 22.17 6.98 9.67
C ILE A 2 21.08 6.21 8.90
N GLY A 3 21.19 4.88 8.81
CA GLY A 3 20.21 4.03 8.11
C GLY A 3 18.77 4.21 8.59
N ARG A 4 18.53 4.29 9.90
CA ARG A 4 17.19 4.58 10.45
C ARG A 4 16.65 5.94 10.03
N ILE A 5 17.48 7.00 10.00
CA ILE A 5 17.05 8.37 9.70
C ILE A 5 16.73 8.48 8.22
N THR A 6 17.62 7.98 7.36
CA THR A 6 17.43 8.01 5.91
C THR A 6 16.22 7.18 5.50
N PHE A 7 16.04 6.00 6.11
CA PHE A 7 14.88 5.16 5.84
C PHE A 7 13.57 5.79 6.32
N ALA A 8 13.53 6.35 7.54
CA ALA A 8 12.35 7.03 8.06
C ALA A 8 11.94 8.21 7.16
N TRP A 9 12.90 9.01 6.72
CA TRP A 9 12.65 10.11 5.79
C TRP A 9 12.15 9.63 4.42
N TRP A 10 12.74 8.55 3.89
CA TRP A 10 12.40 8.07 2.54
C TRP A 10 11.08 7.29 2.46
N LYS A 11 10.76 6.51 3.49
CA LYS A 11 9.65 5.53 3.47
C LYS A 11 8.63 5.66 4.59
N GLY A 12 8.77 6.66 5.47
CA GLY A 12 7.89 6.84 6.64
C GLY A 12 6.40 6.84 6.29
N SER A 13 5.99 7.56 5.23
CA SER A 13 4.59 7.65 4.80
C SER A 13 4.00 6.33 4.27
N GLU A 14 4.84 5.37 3.86
CA GLU A 14 4.41 4.06 3.39
C GLU A 14 4.24 3.03 4.51
N LEU A 15 4.78 3.29 5.71
CA LEU A 15 4.80 2.33 6.81
C LEU A 15 3.39 2.07 7.38
N ASP A 16 2.59 3.12 7.55
CA ASP A 16 1.21 3.01 8.02
C ASP A 16 0.27 2.46 6.94
N THR A 17 0.50 2.85 5.68
CA THR A 17 -0.39 2.51 4.56
C THR A 17 -0.30 1.04 4.17
N GLN A 18 0.90 0.45 4.25
CA GLN A 18 1.18 -0.94 3.88
C GLN A 18 1.76 -1.74 5.05
N CYS A 19 1.17 -1.61 6.24
CA CYS A 19 1.72 -2.17 7.48
C CYS A 19 1.99 -3.69 7.40
N LYS A 20 1.10 -4.48 6.78
CA LYS A 20 1.29 -5.94 6.61
C LYS A 20 2.55 -6.27 5.81
N LYS A 21 2.82 -5.50 4.74
CA LYS A 21 3.99 -5.72 3.87
C LYS A 21 5.27 -5.32 4.55
N TRP A 22 5.26 -4.14 5.17
CA TRP A 22 6.43 -3.64 5.87
C TRP A 22 6.79 -4.50 7.09
N ARG A 23 5.79 -5.11 7.76
CA ARG A 23 6.05 -6.11 8.79
C ARG A 23 6.85 -7.29 8.26
N LEU A 24 6.34 -7.98 7.23
CA LEU A 24 7.04 -9.13 6.65
C LEU A 24 8.40 -8.78 6.03
N ARG A 25 8.53 -7.59 5.43
CA ARG A 25 9.80 -7.11 4.89
C ARG A 25 10.82 -6.83 6.00
N ALA A 26 10.37 -6.29 7.12
CA ALA A 26 11.23 -6.07 8.29
C ALA A 26 11.71 -7.41 8.87
N ASP A 27 10.80 -8.38 9.01
CA ASP A 27 11.13 -9.72 9.51
C ASP A 27 12.13 -10.43 8.58
N ALA A 28 11.89 -10.41 7.26
CA ALA A 28 12.82 -10.98 6.28
C ALA A 28 14.18 -10.27 6.23
N LEU A 29 14.20 -8.93 6.37
CA LEU A 29 15.44 -8.17 6.40
C LEU A 29 16.23 -8.43 7.70
N ASN A 30 15.55 -8.66 8.81
CA ASN A 30 16.17 -9.05 10.08
C ASN A 30 16.85 -10.40 9.95
N ASP A 31 16.14 -11.39 9.41
CA ASP A 31 16.67 -12.73 9.22
C ASP A 31 17.84 -12.73 8.24
N LEU A 32 17.78 -11.91 7.19
CA LEU A 32 18.91 -11.69 6.27
C LEU A 32 20.11 -11.04 6.96
N ALA A 33 19.91 -10.10 7.88
CA ALA A 33 20.99 -9.50 8.65
C ALA A 33 21.69 -10.55 9.54
N ILE A 34 20.91 -11.41 10.19
CA ILE A 34 21.42 -12.54 10.97
C ILE A 34 22.16 -13.55 10.07
N PHE A 35 21.61 -13.87 8.89
CA PHE A 35 22.27 -14.73 7.90
C PHE A 35 23.67 -14.20 7.55
N ILE A 36 23.77 -12.91 7.24
CA ILE A 36 25.02 -12.25 6.86
C ILE A 36 26.04 -12.29 8.01
N GLU A 37 25.60 -12.16 9.26
CA GLU A 37 26.47 -12.35 10.44
C GLU A 37 26.94 -13.80 10.58
N LEU A 38 26.08 -14.78 10.34
CA LEU A 38 26.44 -16.20 10.41
C LEU A 38 27.50 -16.59 9.38
N LEU A 39 27.60 -15.89 8.25
CA LEU A 39 28.67 -16.09 7.26
C LEU A 39 30.07 -15.82 7.83
N LEU A 40 30.20 -15.08 8.94
CA LEU A 40 31.47 -14.86 9.63
C LEU A 40 32.05 -16.14 10.23
N SER A 41 31.24 -17.18 10.38
CA SER A 41 31.69 -18.52 10.79
C SER A 41 32.66 -19.14 9.78
N PHE A 42 32.69 -18.65 8.54
CA PHE A 42 33.68 -19.08 7.55
C PHE A 42 34.94 -18.21 7.62
N SER A 43 36.10 -18.85 7.82
CA SER A 43 37.40 -18.20 8.05
C SER A 43 37.79 -17.14 7.01
N TRP A 44 37.46 -17.36 5.74
CA TRP A 44 37.74 -16.44 4.63
C TRP A 44 36.92 -15.12 4.63
N ILE A 45 35.79 -15.09 5.33
CA ILE A 45 34.89 -13.92 5.42
C ILE A 45 35.21 -13.12 6.70
N ARG A 46 35.83 -13.76 7.70
CA ARG A 46 36.19 -13.15 8.98
C ARG A 46 37.06 -11.90 8.85
N GLN A 47 37.92 -11.83 7.82
CA GLN A 47 38.72 -10.64 7.52
C GLN A 47 37.88 -9.40 7.16
N TYR A 48 36.63 -9.59 6.72
CA TYR A 48 35.67 -8.54 6.39
C TYR A 48 34.65 -8.29 7.51
N SER A 49 34.92 -8.74 8.73
CA SER A 49 33.99 -8.65 9.88
C SER A 49 33.44 -7.25 10.12
N LEU A 50 34.30 -6.22 10.04
CA LEU A 50 33.87 -4.83 10.19
C LEU A 50 32.82 -4.41 9.16
N ILE A 51 33.00 -4.80 7.90
CA ILE A 51 32.07 -4.48 6.81
C ILE A 51 30.75 -5.22 7.02
N VAL A 52 30.83 -6.52 7.33
CA VAL A 52 29.68 -7.39 7.58
C VAL A 52 28.83 -6.86 8.75
N PHE A 53 29.45 -6.57 9.90
CA PHE A 53 28.75 -6.02 11.06
C PHE A 53 28.18 -4.63 10.79
N SER A 54 28.88 -3.79 10.02
CA SER A 54 28.37 -2.46 9.65
C SER A 54 27.11 -2.57 8.79
N PHE A 55 27.11 -3.46 7.80
CA PHE A 55 25.96 -3.70 6.94
C PHE A 55 24.79 -4.32 7.71
N SER A 56 25.04 -5.36 8.51
CA SER A 56 24.03 -5.99 9.36
C SER A 56 23.42 -4.98 10.35
N SER A 57 24.24 -4.17 11.02
CA SER A 57 23.76 -3.13 11.94
C SER A 57 22.92 -2.07 11.22
N CYS A 58 23.26 -1.73 9.98
CA CYS A 58 22.45 -0.84 9.16
C CYS A 58 21.09 -1.47 8.86
N ALA A 59 21.06 -2.74 8.40
CA ALA A 59 19.85 -3.49 8.14
C ALA A 59 18.96 -3.61 9.39
N LYS A 60 19.52 -4.04 10.53
CA LYS A 60 18.81 -4.11 11.82
C LYS A 60 18.27 -2.74 12.27
N SER A 61 18.97 -1.65 11.97
CA SER A 61 18.46 -0.30 12.27
C SER A 61 17.24 0.09 11.42
N ILE A 62 17.20 -0.35 10.16
CA ILE A 62 16.04 -0.17 9.27
C ILE A 62 14.86 -1.02 9.77
N VAL A 63 15.14 -2.29 10.12
CA VAL A 63 14.16 -3.21 10.72
C VAL A 63 13.55 -2.60 11.98
N GLY A 64 14.36 -2.01 12.87
CA GLY A 64 13.85 -1.37 14.08
C GLY A 64 12.82 -0.26 13.80
N VAL A 65 13.04 0.55 12.76
CA VAL A 65 12.08 1.60 12.35
C VAL A 65 10.83 1.00 11.73
N ALA A 66 10.98 0.10 10.75
CA ALA A 66 9.84 -0.51 10.06
C ALA A 66 8.99 -1.36 11.01
N GLY A 67 9.64 -2.18 11.85
CA GLY A 67 9.00 -3.00 12.88
C GLY A 67 8.27 -2.14 13.92
N GLY A 68 8.93 -1.10 14.44
CA GLY A 68 8.33 -0.19 15.40
C GLY A 68 7.12 0.58 14.86
N ALA A 69 7.25 1.18 13.66
CA ALA A 69 6.16 1.93 13.03
C ALA A 69 4.97 1.03 12.70
N THR A 70 5.21 -0.13 12.07
CA THR A 70 4.12 -1.08 11.78
C THR A 70 3.47 -1.61 13.06
N ARG A 71 4.22 -1.71 14.17
CA ARG A 71 3.68 -2.17 15.45
C ARG A 71 2.75 -1.11 16.02
N ALA A 72 3.14 0.16 15.99
CA ALA A 72 2.26 1.25 16.39
C ALA A 72 0.95 1.23 15.58
N ALA A 73 1.02 1.07 14.26
CA ALA A 73 -0.16 0.99 13.39
C ALA A 73 -1.06 -0.22 13.73
N LEU A 74 -0.49 -1.38 14.04
CA LEU A 74 -1.25 -2.57 14.45
C LEU A 74 -1.86 -2.42 15.84
N THR A 75 -1.13 -1.86 16.80
CA THR A 75 -1.63 -1.56 18.15
C THR A 75 -2.82 -0.59 18.08
N GLN A 76 -2.72 0.45 17.23
CA GLN A 76 -3.83 1.36 17.00
C GLN A 76 -5.05 0.64 16.39
N HIS A 77 -4.84 -0.27 15.43
CA HIS A 77 -5.91 -1.07 14.86
C HIS A 77 -6.58 -2.01 15.89
N GLN A 78 -5.79 -2.60 16.80
CA GLN A 78 -6.27 -3.50 17.85
C GLN A 78 -6.94 -2.76 19.03
N ALA A 79 -6.70 -1.47 19.18
CA ALA A 79 -7.27 -0.61 20.22
C ALA A 79 -8.73 -0.22 19.92
N ILE A 80 -9.61 -1.22 19.79
CA ILE A 80 -11.02 -1.06 19.37
C ILE A 80 -11.83 -0.21 20.37
N ARG A 81 -11.43 -0.15 21.64
CA ARG A 81 -12.11 0.61 22.71
C ARG A 81 -11.33 1.87 23.12
N GLU A 82 -10.61 2.47 22.18
CA GLU A 82 -9.69 3.59 22.43
C GLU A 82 -8.65 3.28 23.53
N ASN A 83 -8.34 1.99 23.70
CA ASN A 83 -7.54 1.44 24.78
C ASN A 83 -6.08 1.18 24.34
N MET A 84 -5.50 2.11 23.59
CA MET A 84 -4.18 1.94 22.99
C MET A 84 -3.07 1.64 24.03
N ALA A 85 -3.12 2.32 25.18
CA ALA A 85 -2.17 2.10 26.27
C ALA A 85 -2.27 0.69 26.86
N ASP A 86 -3.49 0.16 27.05
CA ASP A 86 -3.71 -1.20 27.58
C ASP A 86 -3.21 -2.26 26.59
N VAL A 87 -3.53 -2.11 25.30
CA VAL A 87 -3.03 -3.03 24.25
C VAL A 87 -1.50 -2.98 24.19
N SER A 88 -0.91 -1.78 24.19
CA SER A 88 0.54 -1.62 24.14
C SER A 88 1.24 -2.21 25.37
N ALA A 89 0.68 -2.05 26.57
CA ALA A 89 1.25 -2.58 27.80
C ALA A 89 1.21 -4.12 27.85
N LYS A 90 0.10 -4.72 27.40
CA LYS A 90 -0.04 -6.18 27.32
C LYS A 90 0.89 -6.78 26.28
N ASP A 91 0.97 -6.18 25.10
CA ASP A 91 1.87 -6.62 24.02
C ASP A 91 3.34 -6.51 24.44
N GLY A 92 3.75 -5.40 25.06
CA GLY A 92 5.12 -5.24 25.59
C GLY A 92 5.45 -6.23 26.71
N SER A 93 4.47 -6.58 27.56
CA SER A 93 4.66 -7.59 28.61
C SER A 93 4.80 -8.99 28.04
N GLN A 94 4.04 -9.34 27.00
CA GLN A 94 4.15 -10.61 26.29
C GLN A 94 5.53 -10.76 25.65
N GLU A 95 6.01 -9.73 24.94
CA GLU A 95 7.34 -9.70 24.35
C GLU A 95 8.44 -9.88 25.41
N THR A 96 8.34 -9.16 26.53
CA THR A 96 9.32 -9.27 27.63
C THR A 96 9.36 -10.70 28.21
N CYS A 97 8.20 -11.30 28.44
CA CYS A 97 8.09 -12.67 28.96
C CYS A 97 8.69 -13.70 27.99
N ILE A 98 8.35 -13.61 26.70
CA ILE A 98 8.86 -14.51 25.68
C ILE A 98 10.38 -14.33 25.51
N ASN A 99 10.88 -13.10 25.54
CA ASN A 99 12.33 -12.82 25.47
C ASN A 99 13.08 -13.41 26.67
N LEU A 100 12.51 -13.34 27.88
CA LEU A 100 13.10 -13.98 29.06
C LEU A 100 13.20 -15.50 28.89
N ILE A 101 12.12 -16.14 28.42
CA ILE A 101 12.12 -17.59 28.15
C ILE A 101 13.13 -17.94 27.06
N ALA A 102 13.17 -17.17 25.97
CA ALA A 102 14.12 -17.35 24.87
C ALA A 102 15.57 -17.21 25.36
N TYR A 103 15.85 -16.27 26.25
CA TYR A 103 17.18 -16.11 26.86
C TYR A 103 17.57 -17.35 27.70
N LEU A 104 16.67 -17.86 28.54
CA LEU A 104 16.92 -19.07 29.33
C LEU A 104 17.17 -20.30 28.44
N ILE A 105 16.37 -20.48 27.40
CA ILE A 105 16.56 -21.54 26.40
C ILE A 105 17.92 -21.36 25.69
N GLY A 106 18.25 -20.13 25.30
CA GLY A 106 19.52 -19.78 24.66
C GLY A 106 20.73 -20.14 25.51
N LEU A 107 20.70 -19.85 26.82
CA LEU A 107 21.77 -20.21 27.76
C LEU A 107 22.03 -21.73 27.83
N ILE A 108 20.98 -22.54 27.69
CA ILE A 108 21.09 -24.00 27.69
C ILE A 108 21.59 -24.51 26.33
N ILE A 109 21.07 -23.98 25.23
CA ILE A 109 21.37 -24.46 23.87
C ILE A 109 22.79 -24.07 23.43
N LEU A 110 23.23 -22.84 23.73
CA LEU A 110 24.50 -22.29 23.23
C LEU A 110 25.71 -23.23 23.44
N PRO A 111 25.99 -23.75 24.67
CA PRO A 111 27.13 -24.65 24.88
C PRO A 111 26.98 -26.02 24.20
N ILE A 112 25.74 -26.45 23.88
CA ILE A 112 25.48 -27.74 23.21
C ILE A 112 25.83 -27.64 21.72
N ILE A 113 25.57 -26.49 21.09
CA ILE A 113 25.79 -26.26 19.66
C ILE A 113 27.12 -25.59 19.35
N GLU A 114 27.84 -25.14 20.37
CA GLU A 114 29.14 -24.49 20.23
C GLU A 114 30.08 -25.37 19.39
N ASN A 115 30.78 -24.77 18.43
CA ASN A 115 31.68 -25.45 17.48
C ASN A 115 31.03 -26.44 16.49
N HIS A 116 29.71 -26.65 16.53
CA HIS A 116 29.02 -27.51 15.57
C HIS A 116 28.33 -26.71 14.46
N LEU A 117 29.11 -26.30 13.44
CA LEU A 117 28.64 -25.45 12.35
C LEU A 117 27.38 -25.99 11.64
N PHE A 118 27.32 -27.30 11.40
CA PHE A 118 26.15 -27.93 10.79
C PHE A 118 24.87 -27.73 11.61
N PHE A 119 24.93 -27.93 12.93
CA PHE A 119 23.78 -27.74 13.82
C PHE A 119 23.34 -26.27 13.90
N ILE A 120 24.29 -25.33 13.93
CA ILE A 120 24.01 -23.90 13.91
C ILE A 120 23.18 -23.52 12.66
N TRP A 121 23.64 -23.93 11.47
CA TRP A 121 22.93 -23.65 10.21
C TRP A 121 21.58 -24.37 10.14
N ALA A 122 21.51 -25.63 10.58
CA ALA A 122 20.25 -26.39 10.60
C ALA A 122 19.20 -25.72 11.49
N ILE A 123 19.57 -25.33 12.72
CA ILE A 123 18.69 -24.61 13.64
C ILE A 123 18.29 -23.26 13.05
N TYR A 124 19.25 -22.49 12.51
CA TYR A 124 18.96 -21.20 11.90
C TYR A 124 17.93 -21.32 10.77
N ILE A 125 18.10 -22.27 9.85
CA ILE A 125 17.17 -22.48 8.72
C ILE A 125 15.77 -22.84 9.23
N VAL A 126 15.68 -23.79 10.18
CA VAL A 126 14.39 -24.25 10.72
C VAL A 126 13.68 -23.12 11.46
N VAL A 127 14.38 -22.41 12.36
CA VAL A 127 13.81 -21.31 13.15
C VAL A 127 13.42 -20.15 12.25
N THR A 128 14.25 -19.78 11.27
CA THR A 128 13.95 -18.70 10.31
C THR A 128 12.71 -19.04 9.48
N PHE A 129 12.60 -20.28 8.99
CA PHE A 129 11.42 -20.72 8.26
C PHE A 129 10.15 -20.64 9.12
N LEU A 130 10.20 -21.16 10.35
CA LEU A 130 9.08 -21.09 11.30
C LEU A 130 8.70 -19.65 11.63
N HIS A 131 9.70 -18.78 11.86
CA HIS A 131 9.53 -17.37 12.13
C HIS A 131 8.79 -16.65 10.99
N LEU A 132 9.28 -16.77 9.76
CA LEU A 132 8.65 -16.12 8.60
C LEU A 132 7.27 -16.69 8.29
N PHE A 133 7.08 -18.00 8.44
CA PHE A 133 5.79 -18.64 8.24
C PHE A 133 4.75 -18.20 9.28
N ALA A 134 5.13 -18.16 10.56
CA ALA A 134 4.27 -17.70 11.64
C ALA A 134 3.87 -16.23 11.44
N ASN A 135 4.84 -15.36 11.11
CA ASN A 135 4.55 -13.95 10.82
C ASN A 135 3.68 -13.79 9.57
N TYR A 136 3.88 -14.59 8.53
CA TYR A 136 3.01 -14.60 7.35
C TYR A 136 1.57 -14.95 7.71
N LYS A 137 1.36 -15.99 8.53
CA LYS A 137 0.04 -16.36 9.02
C LYS A 137 -0.58 -15.29 9.90
N ALA A 138 0.22 -14.65 10.77
CA ALA A 138 -0.23 -13.56 11.64
C ALA A 138 -0.70 -12.34 10.84
N VAL A 139 0.07 -11.87 9.84
CA VAL A 139 -0.37 -10.71 9.04
C VAL A 139 -1.56 -11.04 8.14
N LYS A 140 -1.72 -12.32 7.75
CA LYS A 140 -2.88 -12.79 6.96
C LYS A 140 -4.16 -12.91 7.79
N SER A 141 -4.07 -13.10 9.11
CA SER A 141 -5.25 -13.13 9.99
C SER A 141 -5.76 -11.74 10.35
N LEU A 142 -4.94 -10.69 10.14
CA LEU A 142 -5.35 -9.31 10.36
C LEU A 142 -6.47 -8.88 9.41
N ASN A 143 -7.57 -8.43 9.99
CA ASN A 143 -8.73 -7.91 9.27
C ASN A 143 -8.83 -6.39 9.42
N ILE A 144 -8.07 -5.66 8.61
CA ILE A 144 -8.04 -4.20 8.63
C ILE A 144 -9.20 -3.67 7.78
N ASN A 145 -10.06 -2.83 8.36
CA ASN A 145 -11.26 -2.28 7.73
C ASN A 145 -11.11 -0.87 7.14
N VAL A 146 -9.89 -0.31 7.10
CA VAL A 146 -9.59 1.03 6.54
C VAL A 146 -8.91 0.90 5.18
N PHE A 147 -9.40 1.51 4.10
CA PHE A 147 -8.81 1.31 2.77
C PHE A 147 -7.35 1.78 2.64
N ASN A 148 -6.46 0.89 2.18
CA ASN A 148 -5.20 1.27 1.50
C ASN A 148 -5.34 1.08 -0.01
N SER A 149 -4.31 1.43 -0.78
CA SER A 149 -4.34 1.31 -2.25
C SER A 149 -4.66 -0.11 -2.72
N ALA A 150 -4.00 -1.12 -2.16
CA ALA A 150 -4.19 -2.53 -2.53
C ALA A 150 -5.62 -3.03 -2.28
N ARG A 151 -6.14 -2.77 -1.07
CA ARG A 151 -7.49 -3.18 -0.67
C ARG A 151 -8.55 -2.40 -1.43
N PHE A 152 -8.31 -1.12 -1.72
CA PHE A 152 -9.21 -0.30 -2.53
C PHE A 152 -9.29 -0.83 -3.96
N ASP A 153 -8.15 -1.09 -4.61
CA ASP A 153 -8.09 -1.60 -5.99
C ASP A 153 -8.76 -2.97 -6.12
N LEU A 154 -8.48 -3.89 -5.19
CA LEU A 154 -9.14 -5.20 -5.14
C LEU A 154 -10.66 -5.07 -4.94
N THR A 155 -11.08 -4.20 -4.02
CA THR A 155 -12.50 -3.96 -3.76
C THR A 155 -13.20 -3.39 -4.99
N LEU A 156 -12.55 -2.42 -5.65
CA LEU A 156 -13.07 -1.80 -6.86
C LEU A 156 -13.13 -2.80 -8.02
N LYS A 157 -12.11 -3.66 -8.17
CA LYS A 157 -12.11 -4.75 -9.15
C LYS A 157 -13.34 -5.64 -9.00
N TYR A 158 -13.59 -6.18 -7.81
CA TYR A 158 -14.77 -7.01 -7.58
C TYR A 158 -16.08 -6.24 -7.77
N TYR A 159 -16.14 -4.99 -7.30
CA TYR A 159 -17.33 -4.15 -7.48
C TYR A 159 -17.66 -3.88 -8.96
N LEU A 160 -16.65 -3.72 -9.81
CA LEU A 160 -16.81 -3.45 -11.24
C LEU A 160 -16.97 -4.71 -12.10
N SER A 161 -16.47 -5.86 -11.63
CA SER A 161 -16.59 -7.16 -12.29
C SER A 161 -17.90 -7.90 -12.02
N ASN A 162 -18.61 -7.60 -10.93
CA ASN A 162 -19.88 -8.29 -10.63
C ASN A 162 -21.02 -7.85 -11.56
N ASP A 163 -21.62 -8.82 -12.26
CA ASP A 163 -22.77 -8.68 -13.16
C ASP A 163 -24.13 -8.76 -12.43
N THR A 164 -24.15 -9.42 -11.27
CA THR A 164 -25.39 -9.69 -10.54
C THR A 164 -25.91 -8.42 -9.86
N GLN A 165 -27.24 -8.24 -9.91
CA GLN A 165 -27.99 -7.11 -9.35
C GLN A 165 -27.71 -6.82 -7.85
N ASN A 166 -27.03 -7.73 -7.14
CA ASN A 166 -26.49 -7.49 -5.81
C ASN A 166 -25.12 -6.80 -5.91
N GLN A 167 -25.19 -5.48 -6.06
CA GLN A 167 -24.10 -4.50 -6.20
C GLN A 167 -23.23 -4.35 -4.94
N ILE A 168 -22.98 -5.42 -4.19
CA ILE A 168 -22.44 -5.35 -2.83
C ILE A 168 -20.91 -5.31 -2.86
N VAL A 169 -20.35 -4.28 -2.21
CA VAL A 169 -18.92 -4.19 -1.91
C VAL A 169 -18.53 -5.38 -1.02
N GLN A 170 -17.44 -6.07 -1.33
CA GLN A 170 -17.05 -7.24 -0.55
C GLN A 170 -16.58 -6.83 0.85
N LYS A 171 -16.85 -7.68 1.85
CA LYS A 171 -16.47 -7.43 3.25
C LYS A 171 -14.94 -7.36 3.42
N PRO A 172 -14.44 -6.62 4.43
CA PRO A 172 -13.02 -6.54 4.76
C PRO A 172 -12.33 -7.89 4.86
N ASP A 173 -12.91 -8.89 5.54
CA ASP A 173 -12.28 -10.21 5.72
C ASP A 173 -11.97 -10.90 4.38
N TYR A 174 -12.92 -10.83 3.44
CA TYR A 174 -12.77 -11.42 2.11
C TYR A 174 -11.64 -10.78 1.30
N ILE A 175 -11.49 -9.46 1.40
CA ILE A 175 -10.46 -8.69 0.70
C ILE A 175 -9.09 -8.83 1.39
N ASN A 176 -9.03 -8.76 2.72
CA ASN A 176 -7.80 -8.89 3.51
C ASN A 176 -7.12 -10.25 3.29
N LYS A 177 -7.90 -11.33 3.12
CA LYS A 177 -7.36 -12.67 2.78
C LYS A 177 -6.67 -12.71 1.41
N ARG A 178 -7.12 -11.89 0.45
CA ARG A 178 -6.60 -11.84 -0.93
C ARG A 178 -5.53 -10.78 -1.16
N GLU A 179 -5.48 -9.76 -0.33
CA GLU A 179 -4.42 -8.75 -0.34
C GLU A 179 -3.04 -9.41 -0.35
N ALA A 180 -2.17 -9.01 -1.28
CA ALA A 180 -0.80 -9.49 -1.31
C ALA A 180 -0.04 -8.95 -0.09
N CYS A 181 0.50 -9.82 0.75
CA CYS A 181 1.28 -9.39 1.93
C CYS A 181 2.78 -9.32 1.66
N PHE A 182 3.26 -9.93 0.57
CA PHE A 182 4.69 -9.99 0.25
C PHE A 182 4.97 -9.51 -1.18
N LEU A 183 4.20 -10.03 -2.14
CA LEU A 183 4.30 -9.70 -3.56
C LEU A 183 3.73 -8.31 -3.90
N GLU A 184 3.92 -7.92 -5.16
CA GLU A 184 3.31 -6.70 -5.70
C GLU A 184 1.77 -6.83 -5.69
N ASP A 185 1.10 -5.69 -5.47
CA ASP A 185 -0.36 -5.65 -5.44
C ASP A 185 -0.94 -5.82 -6.83
N GLU A 186 -2.11 -6.48 -6.88
CA GLU A 186 -2.96 -6.40 -8.04
C GLU A 186 -3.54 -4.98 -8.14
N LYS A 187 -3.15 -4.27 -9.21
CA LYS A 187 -3.66 -2.93 -9.53
C LYS A 187 -4.81 -3.03 -10.52
N LEU A 188 -5.84 -2.21 -10.32
CA LEU A 188 -6.96 -2.13 -11.27
C LEU A 188 -6.57 -1.45 -12.60
N SER A 189 -5.67 -0.48 -12.49
CA SER A 189 -5.14 0.32 -13.58
C SER A 189 -3.62 0.19 -13.65
N SER A 190 -3.07 0.20 -14.86
CA SER A 190 -1.62 0.26 -15.06
C SER A 190 -1.00 1.59 -14.65
N PHE A 191 -1.82 2.60 -14.36
CA PHE A 191 -1.37 3.93 -13.95
C PHE A 191 -1.00 3.97 -12.47
N LYS A 192 0.13 4.61 -12.15
CA LYS A 192 0.47 5.00 -10.78
C LYS A 192 -0.32 6.25 -10.39
N ILE A 193 -1.10 6.18 -9.32
CA ILE A 193 -1.89 7.32 -8.82
C ILE A 193 -1.09 8.05 -7.74
N LEU A 194 -0.93 9.36 -7.90
CA LEU A 194 -0.25 10.26 -6.95
C LEU A 194 -1.24 11.29 -6.43
N LEU A 195 -1.66 11.16 -5.18
CA LEU A 195 -2.58 12.08 -4.52
C LEU A 195 -1.79 13.24 -3.88
N GLY A 196 -2.26 14.47 -4.05
CA GLY A 196 -1.60 15.66 -3.48
C GLY A 196 -0.45 16.19 -4.34
N ALA A 197 -0.61 16.24 -5.66
CA ALA A 197 0.44 16.72 -6.56
C ALA A 197 0.59 18.25 -6.50
N SER A 198 1.83 18.73 -6.57
CA SER A 198 2.13 20.17 -6.66
C SER A 198 1.80 20.72 -8.04
N VAL A 199 0.93 21.75 -8.08
CA VAL A 199 0.65 22.52 -9.30
C VAL A 199 1.91 23.17 -9.87
N HIS A 200 2.79 23.65 -8.99
CA HIS A 200 4.05 24.27 -9.40
C HIS A 200 4.94 23.26 -10.14
N ASP A 201 5.12 22.05 -9.59
CA ASP A 201 5.94 21.00 -10.22
C ASP A 201 5.34 20.55 -11.58
N LEU A 202 4.01 20.52 -11.68
CA LEU A 202 3.30 20.19 -12.92
C LEU A 202 3.57 21.20 -14.05
N LEU A 203 3.48 22.50 -13.73
CA LEU A 203 3.74 23.58 -14.70
C LEU A 203 5.24 23.68 -15.02
N TYR A 204 6.11 23.60 -14.01
CA TYR A 204 7.56 23.70 -14.19
C TYR A 204 8.12 22.58 -15.07
N ARG A 205 7.58 21.36 -14.96
CA ARG A 205 7.99 20.21 -15.78
C ARG A 205 7.32 20.15 -17.16
N ASN A 206 6.55 21.18 -17.54
CA ASN A 206 5.72 21.19 -18.74
C ASN A 206 4.83 19.94 -18.87
N ALA A 207 4.34 19.42 -17.74
CA ALA A 207 3.42 18.27 -17.73
C ALA A 207 2.00 18.68 -18.14
N ILE A 208 1.66 19.96 -17.97
CA ILE A 208 0.40 20.58 -18.39
C ILE A 208 0.69 22.03 -18.79
N SER A 209 0.02 22.55 -19.82
CA SER A 209 0.10 23.98 -20.14
C SER A 209 -0.83 24.79 -19.23
N THR A 210 -0.61 26.11 -19.17
CA THR A 210 -1.49 27.01 -18.39
C THR A 210 -2.93 27.01 -18.93
N TRP A 211 -3.11 26.90 -20.23
CA TRP A 211 -4.43 26.87 -20.87
C TRP A 211 -5.17 25.56 -20.57
N ASP A 212 -4.47 24.43 -20.69
CA ASP A 212 -5.04 23.13 -20.31
C ASP A 212 -5.45 23.13 -18.83
N MET A 213 -4.68 23.80 -17.97
CA MET A 213 -5.02 23.88 -16.56
C MET A 213 -6.34 24.64 -16.32
N ILE A 214 -6.61 25.71 -17.06
CA ILE A 214 -7.88 26.45 -17.00
C ILE A 214 -9.04 25.55 -17.45
N ASP A 215 -8.87 24.82 -18.55
CA ASP A 215 -9.89 23.88 -19.04
C ASP A 215 -10.18 22.78 -18.01
N HIS A 216 -9.13 22.25 -17.37
CA HIS A 216 -9.28 21.28 -16.29
C HIS A 216 -9.99 21.88 -15.06
N ILE A 217 -9.74 23.14 -14.68
CA ILE A 217 -10.46 23.80 -13.59
C ILE A 217 -11.96 23.89 -13.91
N GLU A 218 -12.31 24.29 -15.13
CA GLU A 218 -13.71 24.36 -15.58
C GLU A 218 -14.40 22.99 -15.56
N LEU A 219 -13.71 21.94 -16.04
CA LEU A 219 -14.22 20.56 -16.06
C LEU A 219 -14.42 19.97 -14.66
N TYR A 220 -13.59 20.36 -13.70
CA TYR A 220 -13.59 19.83 -12.34
C TYR A 220 -14.20 20.80 -11.31
N LYS A 221 -14.93 21.83 -11.74
CA LYS A 221 -15.51 22.86 -10.86
C LYS A 221 -16.35 22.33 -9.69
N ASP A 222 -17.02 21.19 -9.89
CA ASP A 222 -17.88 20.55 -8.88
C ASP A 222 -17.12 19.54 -8.00
N TYR A 223 -15.80 19.46 -8.14
CA TYR A 223 -14.94 18.53 -7.41
C TYR A 223 -13.91 19.30 -6.57
N LEU A 224 -13.56 18.73 -5.41
CA LEU A 224 -12.46 19.22 -4.56
C LEU A 224 -11.09 18.67 -5.01
N TYR A 225 -10.98 18.23 -6.27
CA TYR A 225 -9.76 17.68 -6.84
C TYR A 225 -9.76 17.79 -8.36
N ILE A 226 -8.57 17.81 -8.95
CA ILE A 226 -8.35 17.84 -10.39
C ILE A 226 -7.44 16.67 -10.77
N LEU A 227 -7.84 15.89 -11.78
CA LEU A 227 -7.02 14.80 -12.32
C LEU A 227 -6.23 15.27 -13.54
N ILE A 228 -4.93 15.01 -13.52
CA ILE A 228 -4.00 15.29 -14.62
C ILE A 228 -3.32 13.98 -14.99
N VAL A 229 -3.49 13.54 -16.22
CA VAL A 229 -3.00 12.24 -16.69
C VAL A 229 -1.77 12.43 -17.56
N ASP A 230 -0.72 11.71 -17.21
CA ASP A 230 0.52 11.60 -17.97
C ASP A 230 0.61 10.20 -18.57
N THR A 231 0.17 10.07 -19.82
CA THR A 231 0.11 8.78 -20.55
C THR A 231 1.50 8.24 -20.87
N HIS A 232 2.51 9.11 -21.05
CA HIS A 232 3.88 8.68 -21.32
C HIS A 232 4.50 7.99 -20.10
N LYS A 233 4.30 8.54 -18.90
CA LYS A 233 4.84 7.96 -17.67
C LYS A 233 3.91 6.96 -17.00
N ASN A 234 2.68 6.78 -17.52
CA ASN A 234 1.60 6.05 -16.86
C ASN A 234 1.35 6.53 -15.43
N ILE A 235 1.24 7.85 -15.23
CA ILE A 235 1.00 8.46 -13.92
C ILE A 235 -0.27 9.30 -13.99
N ILE A 236 -1.14 9.17 -12.99
CA ILE A 236 -2.26 10.09 -12.75
C ILE A 236 -1.90 10.92 -11.53
N ARG A 237 -1.75 12.22 -11.72
CA ARG A 237 -1.49 13.20 -10.67
C ARG A 237 -2.80 13.85 -10.27
N VAL A 238 -3.08 13.86 -8.99
CA VAL A 238 -4.30 14.43 -8.44
C VAL A 238 -3.94 15.65 -7.63
N VAL A 239 -4.37 16.81 -8.10
CA VAL A 239 -4.30 18.06 -7.35
C VAL A 239 -5.50 18.10 -6.42
N LEU A 240 -5.29 18.39 -5.13
CA LEU A 240 -6.34 18.38 -4.11
C LEU A 240 -6.63 19.81 -3.64
N ASP A 241 -7.90 20.11 -3.41
CA ASP A 241 -8.32 21.39 -2.85
C ASP A 241 -7.96 21.51 -1.36
N LYS A 242 -7.77 22.73 -0.87
CA LYS A 242 -7.50 23.00 0.56
C LYS A 242 -8.61 22.51 1.49
N SER A 243 -9.86 22.47 1.04
CA SER A 243 -11.03 22.05 1.82
C SER A 243 -11.35 20.56 1.71
N ILE A 244 -10.48 19.77 1.08
CA ILE A 244 -10.77 18.35 0.81
C ILE A 244 -10.97 17.52 2.08
N ASN A 245 -11.99 16.65 2.08
CA ASN A 245 -12.27 15.70 3.16
C ASN A 245 -11.90 14.25 2.74
N THR A 246 -11.89 13.31 3.70
CA THR A 246 -11.58 11.89 3.46
C THR A 246 -12.44 11.28 2.35
N GLU A 247 -13.74 11.60 2.33
CA GLU A 247 -14.67 11.07 1.33
C GLU A 247 -14.26 11.50 -0.09
N ASN A 248 -13.91 12.77 -0.28
CA ASN A 248 -13.45 13.28 -1.56
C ASN A 248 -12.06 12.77 -1.93
N ILE A 249 -11.20 12.43 -0.98
CA ILE A 249 -9.93 11.73 -1.25
C ILE A 249 -10.22 10.33 -1.80
N LEU A 250 -11.14 9.58 -1.18
CA LEU A 250 -11.58 8.28 -1.69
C LEU A 250 -12.25 8.42 -3.07
N LYS A 251 -13.02 9.49 -3.28
CA LYS A 251 -13.64 9.82 -4.58
C LYS A 251 -12.59 10.10 -5.65
N ALA A 252 -11.55 10.88 -5.32
CA ALA A 252 -10.45 11.17 -6.22
C ALA A 252 -9.67 9.91 -6.62
N TYR A 253 -9.44 9.02 -5.65
CA TYR A 253 -8.76 7.75 -5.90
C TYR A 253 -9.62 6.78 -6.74
N PHE A 254 -10.93 6.71 -6.45
CA PHE A 254 -11.91 5.99 -7.28
C PHE A 254 -11.90 6.52 -8.71
N HIS A 255 -12.04 7.84 -8.88
CA HIS A 255 -12.07 8.49 -10.18
C HIS A 255 -10.77 8.25 -10.97
N SER A 256 -9.62 8.38 -10.32
CA SER A 256 -8.31 8.08 -10.92
C SER A 256 -8.21 6.66 -11.45
N ASN A 257 -8.72 5.68 -10.68
CA ASN A 257 -8.73 4.28 -11.07
C ASN A 257 -9.65 4.02 -12.29
N ILE A 258 -10.84 4.62 -12.32
CA ILE A 258 -11.75 4.53 -13.48
C ILE A 258 -11.12 5.17 -14.72
N LEU A 259 -10.62 6.40 -14.60
CA LEU A 259 -10.01 7.14 -15.70
C LEU A 259 -8.79 6.40 -16.25
N GLY A 260 -7.89 5.95 -15.37
CA GLY A 260 -6.74 5.14 -15.76
C GLY A 260 -7.14 3.82 -16.40
N HIS A 261 -8.25 3.21 -15.96
CA HIS A 261 -8.75 1.99 -16.58
C HIS A 261 -9.28 2.21 -18.00
N LEU A 262 -10.00 3.33 -18.23
CA LEU A 262 -10.55 3.71 -19.54
C LEU A 262 -9.46 4.09 -20.55
N ILE A 263 -8.43 4.80 -20.10
CA ILE A 263 -7.32 5.25 -20.96
C ILE A 263 -6.36 4.11 -21.30
N SER A 264 -6.09 3.18 -20.37
CA SER A 264 -5.07 2.16 -20.59
C SER A 264 -5.53 1.08 -21.60
N PRO A 265 -4.85 0.93 -22.75
CA PRO A 265 -5.15 -0.14 -23.71
C PRO A 265 -4.69 -1.52 -23.22
N LYS A 266 -3.84 -1.57 -22.18
CA LYS A 266 -3.24 -2.80 -21.65
C LYS A 266 -4.13 -3.56 -20.66
N ASN A 267 -5.27 -2.99 -20.28
CA ASN A 267 -6.15 -3.61 -19.29
C ASN A 267 -6.94 -4.77 -19.91
N LYS A 268 -6.53 -5.98 -19.51
CA LYS A 268 -7.11 -7.26 -19.94
C LYS A 268 -8.36 -7.67 -19.16
N SER A 269 -8.58 -7.10 -17.98
CA SER A 269 -9.75 -7.43 -17.15
C SER A 269 -11.02 -6.86 -17.78
N SER A 270 -11.98 -7.73 -18.10
CA SER A 270 -13.34 -7.32 -18.45
C SER A 270 -14.04 -6.82 -17.19
N LEU A 271 -14.16 -5.50 -17.08
CA LEU A 271 -14.94 -4.86 -16.03
C LEU A 271 -16.32 -4.56 -16.60
N ILE A 272 -17.29 -5.43 -16.29
CA ILE A 272 -18.64 -5.42 -16.90
C ILE A 272 -19.28 -4.04 -16.80
N LYS A 273 -19.16 -3.35 -15.65
CA LYS A 273 -19.71 -2.00 -15.47
C LYS A 273 -19.07 -0.92 -16.34
N LEU A 274 -17.84 -1.13 -16.80
CA LEU A 274 -17.11 -0.21 -17.68
C LEU A 274 -17.19 -0.62 -19.15
N ASN A 275 -17.70 -1.82 -19.45
CA ASN A 275 -17.86 -2.29 -20.83
C ASN A 275 -18.76 -1.37 -21.67
N PRO A 276 -19.88 -0.80 -21.18
CA PRO A 276 -20.68 0.16 -21.94
C PRO A 276 -19.92 1.44 -22.32
N LEU A 277 -19.06 1.92 -21.41
CA LEU A 277 -18.20 3.08 -21.66
C LEU A 277 -17.10 2.74 -22.67
N ARG A 278 -16.60 1.50 -22.66
CA ARG A 278 -15.69 0.98 -23.68
C ARG A 278 -16.39 0.67 -25.01
N SER A 279 -17.69 0.38 -25.06
CA SER A 279 -18.39 0.08 -26.32
C SER A 279 -18.81 1.33 -27.08
N MET A 280 -18.98 2.48 -26.42
CA MET A 280 -19.03 3.80 -27.09
C MET A 280 -17.77 4.11 -27.93
N LYS A 281 -16.69 3.35 -27.71
CA LYS A 281 -15.45 3.36 -28.52
C LYS A 281 -15.59 2.64 -29.87
N TYR A 282 -16.60 1.78 -30.04
CA TYR A 282 -16.64 0.80 -31.15
C TYR A 282 -17.89 0.88 -32.05
N THR A 283 -18.89 1.70 -31.73
CA THR A 283 -20.04 1.96 -32.61
C THR A 283 -19.81 3.19 -33.48
N SER A 284 -18.83 3.10 -34.38
CA SER A 284 -18.70 3.96 -35.57
C SER A 284 -17.79 3.24 -36.54
N ASN A 285 -18.39 2.51 -37.48
CA ASN A 285 -17.66 1.83 -38.54
C ASN A 285 -16.84 2.84 -39.37
N ASN A 286 -15.57 2.51 -39.59
CA ASN A 286 -14.70 2.96 -40.67
C ASN A 286 -14.00 4.33 -40.64
N THR A 287 -13.94 5.04 -39.52
CA THR A 287 -12.92 6.11 -39.38
C THR A 287 -12.33 6.13 -37.98
N GLN A 288 -11.02 6.27 -37.94
CA GLN A 288 -10.14 6.32 -36.78
C GLN A 288 -10.46 7.56 -35.90
N PHE A 289 -11.55 7.51 -35.13
CA PHE A 289 -11.82 8.52 -34.10
C PHE A 289 -11.26 8.03 -32.76
N CYS A 290 -10.03 8.48 -32.47
CA CYS A 290 -9.51 8.49 -31.11
C CYS A 290 -10.39 9.40 -30.26
N CYS A 291 -11.07 8.88 -29.24
CA CYS A 291 -11.68 9.73 -28.22
C CYS A 291 -10.63 10.73 -27.71
N THR A 292 -10.97 12.02 -27.67
CA THR A 292 -10.06 13.06 -27.18
C THR A 292 -9.81 12.87 -25.67
N HIS A 293 -8.70 13.40 -25.14
CA HIS A 293 -8.40 13.33 -23.71
C HIS A 293 -9.55 13.88 -22.84
N SER A 294 -10.21 14.95 -23.33
CA SER A 294 -11.36 15.59 -22.70
C SER A 294 -12.60 14.68 -22.65
N GLU A 295 -12.85 13.86 -23.68
CA GLU A 295 -13.98 12.92 -23.70
C GLU A 295 -13.84 11.82 -22.64
N TYR A 296 -12.63 11.27 -22.45
CA TYR A 296 -12.38 10.28 -21.39
C TYR A 296 -12.64 10.86 -20.00
N ILE A 297 -12.24 12.11 -19.78
CA ILE A 297 -12.49 12.83 -18.53
C ILE A 297 -14.00 13.02 -18.31
N LYS A 298 -14.74 13.47 -19.34
CA LYS A 298 -16.21 13.63 -19.21
C LYS A 298 -16.92 12.31 -18.92
N LEU A 299 -16.57 11.24 -19.64
CA LEU A 299 -17.11 9.90 -19.40
C LEU A 299 -16.80 9.38 -17.99
N SER A 300 -15.58 9.63 -17.49
CA SER A 300 -15.23 9.24 -16.12
C SER A 300 -15.98 10.07 -15.07
N CYS A 301 -16.15 11.39 -15.28
CA CYS A 301 -16.96 12.25 -14.42
C CYS A 301 -18.40 11.74 -14.31
N ASP A 302 -19.05 11.46 -15.45
CA ASP A 302 -20.43 10.96 -15.51
C ASP A 302 -20.59 9.63 -14.78
N PHE A 303 -19.62 8.72 -14.95
CA PHE A 303 -19.63 7.44 -14.27
C PHE A 303 -19.48 7.60 -12.76
N VAL A 304 -18.53 8.44 -12.33
CA VAL A 304 -18.24 8.68 -10.90
C VAL A 304 -19.45 9.31 -10.22
N ASN A 305 -20.08 10.30 -10.83
CA ASN A 305 -21.26 10.96 -10.27
C ASN A 305 -22.45 10.00 -10.10
N LYS A 306 -22.57 8.98 -10.95
CA LYS A 306 -23.65 7.97 -10.85
C LYS A 306 -23.36 6.83 -9.86
N ASN A 307 -22.08 6.52 -9.61
CA ASN A 307 -21.69 5.27 -8.96
C ASN A 307 -20.91 5.42 -7.65
N PHE A 308 -20.26 6.56 -7.41
CA PHE A 308 -19.39 6.70 -6.23
C PHE A 308 -20.19 6.64 -4.92
N ASP A 309 -21.30 7.37 -4.82
CA ASP A 309 -22.09 7.40 -3.59
C ASP A 309 -22.69 6.03 -3.28
N LYS A 310 -23.09 5.28 -4.31
CA LYS A 310 -23.53 3.87 -4.19
C LYS A 310 -22.39 2.98 -3.71
N PHE A 311 -21.21 3.11 -4.30
CA PHE A 311 -20.03 2.37 -3.88
C PHE A 311 -19.70 2.64 -2.40
N LEU A 312 -19.70 3.92 -2.00
CA LEU A 312 -19.39 4.33 -0.64
C LEU A 312 -20.44 3.83 0.36
N LEU A 313 -21.73 3.93 0.03
CA LEU A 313 -22.82 3.40 0.85
C LEU A 313 -22.67 1.89 1.04
N HIS A 314 -22.43 1.14 -0.03
CA HIS A 314 -22.26 -0.30 0.04
C HIS A 314 -20.98 -0.69 0.80
N ALA A 315 -19.91 0.12 0.72
CA ALA A 315 -18.72 -0.07 1.53
C ALA A 315 -19.02 0.09 3.02
N LYS A 316 -19.73 1.15 3.42
CA LYS A 316 -20.17 1.38 4.81
C LYS A 316 -21.06 0.24 5.31
N MET A 317 -22.00 -0.25 4.49
CA MET A 317 -22.85 -1.41 4.82
C MET A 317 -22.07 -2.73 4.96
N SER A 318 -20.87 -2.79 4.41
CA SER A 318 -20.01 -3.99 4.44
C SER A 318 -18.91 -3.91 5.50
N ASP A 319 -19.08 -3.03 6.50
CA ASP A 319 -18.16 -2.81 7.62
C ASP A 319 -16.82 -2.13 7.26
N TRP A 320 -16.72 -1.48 6.10
CA TRP A 320 -15.55 -0.64 5.80
C TRP A 320 -15.63 0.70 6.53
N SER A 321 -14.52 1.11 7.13
CA SER A 321 -14.35 2.46 7.66
C SER A 321 -14.05 3.42 6.51
N CYS A 322 -14.98 4.35 6.29
CA CYS A 322 -14.85 5.43 5.29
C CYS A 322 -14.56 6.79 5.93
N ILE A 323 -14.33 6.83 7.25
CA ILE A 323 -13.99 8.06 7.99
C ILE A 323 -12.50 8.39 7.82
N ASN A 324 -11.68 7.34 7.81
CA ASN A 324 -10.22 7.42 7.65
C ASN A 324 -9.78 6.62 6.42
N HIS A 325 -8.57 6.89 5.92
CA HIS A 325 -7.95 6.14 4.83
C HIS A 325 -6.47 5.90 5.10
N HIS A 326 -5.93 4.83 4.51
CA HIS A 326 -4.52 4.47 4.48
C HIS A 326 -3.97 4.58 3.04
N LEU A 327 -4.47 5.55 2.26
CA LEU A 327 -3.88 5.96 1.00
C LEU A 327 -2.69 6.90 1.24
N VAL A 328 -1.64 6.78 0.42
CA VAL A 328 -0.51 7.72 0.44
C VAL A 328 -0.96 9.02 -0.22
N VAL A 329 -1.03 10.09 0.56
CA VAL A 329 -1.42 11.44 0.11
C VAL A 329 -0.28 12.39 0.46
N ASP A 330 0.24 13.07 -0.56
CA ASP A 330 1.28 14.08 -0.41
C ASP A 330 0.68 15.40 0.12
N GLU A 331 1.53 16.30 0.63
CA GLU A 331 1.11 17.45 1.43
C GLU A 331 0.53 18.61 0.59
N TRP A 332 0.75 18.62 -0.72
CA TRP A 332 0.35 19.75 -1.56
C TRP A 332 -1.17 19.90 -1.67
N ARG A 333 -1.62 21.14 -1.49
CA ARG A 333 -3.00 21.58 -1.68
C ARG A 333 -3.02 22.81 -2.57
N ALA A 334 -4.03 22.92 -3.42
CA ALA A 334 -4.28 24.08 -4.24
C ALA A 334 -5.65 24.69 -3.90
N SER A 335 -5.89 25.89 -4.38
CA SER A 335 -7.19 26.55 -4.34
C SER A 335 -7.41 27.18 -5.71
N TRP A 336 -8.59 26.99 -6.27
CA TRP A 336 -8.98 27.49 -7.59
C TRP A 336 -10.33 28.17 -7.53
#